data_AF-A7RY10-F1
#
_entry.id   AF-A7RY10-F1
#
_cell.length_a   1.000
_cell.length_b   1.000
_cell.length_c   1.000
_cell.angle_alpha   90.00
_cell.angle_beta   90.00
_cell.angle_gamma   90.00
#
_symmetry.space_group_name_H-M   'P 1'
#
loop_
_entity.id
_entity.type
_entity.pdbx_description
1 polymer ?
#
loop_
_entity_poly.entity_id
_entity_poly.type
_entity_poly.pdbx_seq_one_letter_code
_entity_poly.pdbx_strand_id
1 'polypeptide(L)'
;DALDAMTAIAQYINEMKRQHEAALHVQEIQSQLSDFEGPDLTTYGNLILEDSFRMMGTRTERYLFLFERILLITKKRENGYTCKATLLLSNMMMTEAVPKEPLAFTIIRFDNQKIDYS
;
A
#
# COMPACT_ATOMS: atom_id res chain seq x y z
N ASP A 1 19.10 -13.15 -33.44
CA ASP A 1 20.29 -12.31 -33.21
C ASP A 1 20.17 -10.80 -33.48
N ALA A 2 19.46 -10.29 -34.49
CA ALA A 2 19.11 -8.85 -34.52
C ALA A 2 17.72 -8.57 -33.91
N LEU A 3 16.75 -9.46 -34.19
CA LEU A 3 15.38 -9.35 -33.69
C LEU A 3 15.31 -9.46 -32.15
N ASP A 4 16.00 -10.43 -31.56
CA ASP A 4 16.00 -10.66 -30.11
C ASP A 4 16.61 -9.47 -29.34
N ALA A 5 17.67 -8.86 -29.90
CA ALA A 5 18.28 -7.67 -29.34
C ALA A 5 17.31 -6.47 -29.37
N MET A 6 16.58 -6.29 -30.48
CA MET A 6 15.56 -5.22 -30.58
C MET A 6 14.39 -5.46 -29.62
N THR A 7 13.96 -6.71 -29.45
CA THR A 7 12.92 -7.07 -28.46
C THR A 7 13.38 -6.80 -27.03
N ALA A 8 14.62 -7.14 -26.69
CA ALA A 8 15.19 -6.87 -25.36
C ALA A 8 15.26 -5.36 -25.07
N ILE A 9 15.68 -4.55 -26.05
CA ILE A 9 15.71 -3.09 -25.92
C ILE A 9 14.29 -2.53 -25.74
N ALA A 10 13.33 -2.99 -26.54
CA ALA A 10 11.94 -2.55 -26.43
C ALA A 10 11.33 -2.89 -25.07
N GLN A 11 11.59 -4.11 -24.56
CA GLN A 11 11.18 -4.52 -23.22
C GLN A 11 11.80 -3.64 -22.13
N TYR A 12 13.10 -3.34 -22.25
CA TYR A 12 13.79 -2.46 -21.31
C TYR A 12 13.20 -1.04 -21.32
N ILE A 13 12.96 -0.46 -22.49
CA ILE A 13 12.33 0.88 -22.61
C ILE A 13 10.94 0.88 -21.96
N ASN A 14 10.14 -0.16 -22.23
CA ASN A 14 8.80 -0.29 -21.64
C ASN A 14 8.86 -0.42 -20.12
N GLU A 15 9.80 -1.20 -19.59
CA GLU A 15 10.02 -1.35 -18.16
C GLU A 15 10.41 -0.03 -17.50
N MET A 16 11.40 0.67 -18.07
CA MET A 16 11.85 1.96 -17.55
C MET A 16 10.74 3.01 -17.57
N LYS A 17 9.92 3.04 -18.63
CA LYS A 17 8.76 3.93 -18.71
C LYS A 17 7.72 3.58 -17.64
N ARG A 18 7.41 2.30 -17.45
CA ARG A 18 6.47 1.84 -16.41
C ARG A 18 6.94 2.22 -15.00
N GLN A 19 8.23 2.04 -14.71
CA GLN A 19 8.80 2.41 -13.42
C GLN A 19 8.78 3.93 -13.19
N HIS A 20 9.04 4.72 -14.23
CA HIS A 20 8.95 6.17 -14.15
C HIS A 20 7.51 6.65 -13.88
N GLU A 21 6.54 6.13 -14.61
CA GLU A 21 5.12 6.45 -14.40
C GLU A 21 4.65 6.05 -12.99
N ALA A 22 5.07 4.88 -12.50
CA ALA A 22 4.78 4.45 -11.14
C ALA A 22 5.40 5.39 -10.08
N ALA A 23 6.64 5.84 -10.29
CA ALA A 23 7.29 6.79 -9.40
C ALA A 23 6.58 8.16 -9.38
N LEU A 24 6.11 8.64 -10.54
CA LEU A 24 5.32 9.87 -10.63
C LEU A 24 3.98 9.74 -9.86
N HIS A 25 3.29 8.61 -10.00
CA HIS A 25 2.05 8.34 -9.26
C HIS A 25 2.27 8.34 -7.74
N VAL A 26 3.36 7.71 -7.28
CA VAL A 26 3.74 7.73 -5.86
C VAL A 26 4.03 9.14 -5.35
N GLN A 27 4.69 9.98 -6.17
CA GLN A 27 4.93 11.38 -5.82
C GLN A 27 3.64 12.21 -5.78
N GLU A 28 2.69 11.95 -6.68
CA GLU A 28 1.36 12.57 -6.63
C GLU A 28 0.63 12.20 -5.33
N ILE A 29 0.60 10.92 -4.96
CA ILE A 29 0.02 10.46 -3.69
C ILE A 29 0.70 11.16 -2.51
N GLN A 30 2.03 11.19 -2.48
CA GLN A 30 2.82 11.84 -1.42
C GLN A 30 2.46 13.33 -1.28
N SER A 31 2.24 14.04 -2.40
CA SER A 31 1.85 15.45 -2.41
C SER A 31 0.45 15.72 -1.87
N GLN A 32 -0.46 14.75 -2.01
CA GLN A 32 -1.86 14.83 -1.58
C GLN A 32 -2.07 14.26 -0.17
N LEU A 33 -1.03 13.68 0.44
CA LEU A 33 -1.10 13.01 1.73
C LEU A 33 -0.76 13.96 2.88
N SER A 34 -1.74 14.19 3.75
CA SER A 34 -1.61 14.94 5.01
C SER A 34 -1.46 14.01 6.22
N ASP A 35 -0.92 14.51 7.33
CA ASP A 35 -0.72 13.78 8.60
C ASP A 35 0.16 12.51 8.50
N PHE A 36 1.03 12.44 7.48
CA PHE A 36 2.01 11.36 7.35
C PHE A 36 3.39 11.84 7.81
N GLU A 37 3.96 11.16 8.80
CA GLU A 37 5.24 11.51 9.45
C GLU A 37 6.39 10.55 9.08
N GLY A 38 6.24 9.75 8.02
CA GLY A 38 7.29 8.83 7.56
C GLY A 38 8.23 9.45 6.52
N PRO A 39 9.30 8.73 6.11
CA PRO A 39 10.10 9.07 4.94
C PRO A 39 9.28 9.03 3.64
N ASP A 40 9.87 9.51 2.54
CA ASP A 40 9.22 9.52 1.22
C ASP A 40 8.65 8.14 0.84
N LEU A 41 7.44 8.11 0.27
CA LEU A 41 6.73 6.89 -0.09
C LEU A 41 7.54 5.95 -1.00
N THR A 42 8.41 6.49 -1.88
CA THR A 42 9.28 5.69 -2.75
C THR A 42 10.28 4.84 -1.96
N THR A 43 10.59 5.23 -0.71
CA THR A 43 11.49 4.47 0.17
C THR A 43 10.85 3.20 0.71
N TYR A 44 9.54 2.98 0.51
CA TYR A 44 8.81 1.79 0.97
C TYR A 44 8.61 0.72 -0.11
N GLY A 45 9.16 0.93 -1.30
CA GLY A 45 9.05 0.01 -2.43
C GLY A 45 7.92 0.37 -3.38
N ASN A 46 7.53 -0.57 -4.23
CA ASN A 46 6.47 -0.34 -5.21
C ASN A 46 5.10 -0.20 -4.53
N LEU A 47 4.23 0.64 -5.10
CA LEU A 47 2.81 0.63 -4.78
C LEU A 47 2.19 -0.61 -5.41
N ILE A 48 1.64 -1.48 -4.56
CA ILE A 48 1.05 -2.77 -4.94
C ILE A 48 -0.47 -2.67 -5.10
N LEU A 49 -1.13 -1.90 -4.23
CA LEU A 49 -2.59 -1.73 -4.24
C LEU A 49 -2.98 -0.34 -3.76
N GLU A 50 -4.01 0.22 -4.38
CA GLU A 50 -4.67 1.44 -3.96
C GLU A 50 -6.19 1.24 -4.12
N ASP A 51 -6.97 1.20 -3.03
CA ASP A 51 -8.43 1.00 -3.10
C ASP A 51 -9.17 1.41 -1.80
N SER A 52 -10.50 1.52 -1.88
CA SER A 52 -11.41 1.77 -0.76
C SER A 52 -11.82 0.47 -0.05
N PHE A 53 -11.60 0.42 1.26
CA PHE A 53 -12.00 -0.70 2.11
C PHE A 53 -12.93 -0.23 3.24
N ARG A 54 -13.98 -1.02 3.47
CA ARG A 54 -14.83 -0.85 4.65
C ARG A 54 -14.19 -1.56 5.84
N MET A 55 -13.70 -0.79 6.82
CA MET A 55 -13.14 -1.36 8.05
C MET A 55 -14.25 -1.71 9.04
N MET A 56 -14.23 -2.94 9.55
CA MET A 56 -15.13 -3.42 10.61
C MET A 56 -15.07 -2.51 11.84
N GLY A 57 -16.25 -2.20 12.40
CA GLY A 57 -16.36 -1.31 13.56
C GLY A 57 -16.32 0.19 13.24
N THR A 58 -16.12 0.58 11.98
CA THR A 58 -16.21 1.98 11.54
C THR A 58 -17.33 2.17 10.52
N ARG A 59 -18.04 3.30 10.58
CA ARG A 59 -19.10 3.65 9.61
C ARG A 59 -18.57 4.22 8.29
N THR A 60 -17.26 4.36 8.15
CA THR A 60 -16.66 5.17 7.08
C THR A 60 -15.63 4.33 6.36
N GLU A 61 -15.68 4.33 5.04
CA GLU A 61 -14.64 3.72 4.22
C GLU A 61 -13.29 4.38 4.47
N ARG A 62 -12.24 3.58 4.30
CA ARG A 62 -10.86 4.02 4.35
C ARG A 62 -10.24 3.71 3.01
N TYR A 63 -9.42 4.63 2.55
CA TYR A 63 -8.68 4.45 1.32
C TYR A 63 -7.28 3.96 1.69
N LEU A 64 -6.90 2.82 1.15
CA LEU A 64 -5.67 2.11 1.51
C LEU A 64 -4.64 2.27 0.40
N PHE A 65 -3.38 2.49 0.79
CA PHE A 65 -2.23 2.36 -0.10
C PHE A 65 -1.31 1.27 0.45
N LEU A 66 -1.21 0.17 -0.28
CA LEU A 66 -0.31 -0.94 0.05
C LEU A 66 0.98 -0.78 -0.74
N PHE A 67 2.06 -0.56 -0.02
CA PHE A 67 3.43 -0.64 -0.54
C PHE A 67 4.05 -1.98 -0.13
N GLU A 68 5.17 -2.35 -0.74
CA GLU A 68 5.90 -3.59 -0.39
C GLU A 68 6.30 -3.69 1.09
N ARG A 69 6.43 -2.55 1.79
CA ARG A 69 6.89 -2.52 3.20
C ARG A 69 5.89 -1.89 4.17
N ILE A 70 4.91 -1.14 3.71
CA ILE A 70 3.89 -0.52 4.57
C ILE A 70 2.50 -0.63 3.97
N LEU A 71 1.50 -0.60 4.84
CA LEU A 71 0.12 -0.30 4.50
C LEU A 71 -0.25 1.06 5.12
N LEU A 72 -0.67 2.00 4.28
CA LEU A 72 -1.23 3.27 4.72
C LEU A 72 -2.74 3.18 4.77
N ILE A 73 -3.31 3.50 5.93
CA ILE A 73 -4.75 3.66 6.11
C ILE A 73 -5.06 5.14 6.10
N THR A 74 -5.83 5.59 5.11
CA THR A 74 -6.16 7.00 4.95
C THR A 74 -7.66 7.25 4.95
N LYS A 75 -8.03 8.52 5.14
CA LYS A 75 -9.38 9.03 4.92
C LYS A 75 -9.35 9.96 3.71
N LYS A 76 -10.14 9.63 2.69
CA LYS A 76 -10.32 10.48 1.51
C LYS A 76 -10.96 11.82 1.89
N ARG A 77 -10.45 12.91 1.33
CA ARG A 77 -10.93 14.30 1.44
C ARG A 77 -11.23 14.82 0.03
N GLU A 78 -11.78 16.03 -0.06
CA GLU A 78 -12.04 16.67 -1.36
C GLU A 78 -10.75 16.83 -2.18
N ASN A 79 -9.65 17.21 -1.53
CA ASN A 79 -8.37 17.54 -2.21
C ASN A 79 -7.21 16.63 -1.78
N GLY A 80 -7.47 15.34 -1.51
CA GLY A 80 -6.42 14.37 -1.20
C GLY A 80 -6.77 13.41 -0.07
N TYR A 81 -5.77 13.04 0.72
CA TYR A 81 -5.86 11.98 1.72
C TYR A 81 -5.31 12.46 3.06
N THR A 82 -5.99 12.08 4.15
CA THR A 82 -5.44 12.24 5.50
C THR A 82 -5.00 10.89 6.01
N CYS A 83 -3.71 10.74 6.32
CA CYS A 83 -3.18 9.55 6.95
C CYS A 83 -3.83 9.35 8.33
N LYS A 84 -4.23 8.12 8.63
CA LYS A 84 -4.86 7.73 9.90
C LYS A 84 -4.07 6.66 10.63
N ALA A 85 -3.40 5.78 9.89
CA ALA A 85 -2.45 4.86 10.46
C ALA A 85 -1.44 4.45 9.39
N THR A 86 -0.21 4.23 9.82
CA THR A 86 0.85 3.61 9.03
C THR A 86 1.19 2.28 9.67
N LEU A 87 1.22 1.23 8.88
CA LEU A 87 1.35 -0.14 9.33
C LEU A 87 2.56 -0.79 8.62
N LEU A 88 3.65 -1.09 9.34
CA LEU A 88 4.79 -1.82 8.79
C LEU A 88 4.43 -3.28 8.54
N LEU A 89 4.59 -3.76 7.31
CA LEU A 89 4.22 -5.13 6.93
C LEU A 89 5.09 -6.18 7.62
N SER A 90 6.34 -5.84 7.97
CA SER A 90 7.21 -6.71 8.76
C SER A 90 6.67 -7.01 10.16
N ASN A 91 5.71 -6.23 10.64
CA ASN A 91 5.13 -6.37 11.97
C ASN A 91 3.66 -6.85 11.92
N MET A 92 3.23 -7.47 10.81
CA MET A 92 1.83 -7.87 10.62
C MET A 92 1.65 -9.23 9.98
N MET A 93 0.51 -9.85 10.28
CA MET A 93 -0.03 -11.02 9.60
C MET A 93 -1.40 -10.68 9.03
N MET A 94 -1.65 -11.11 7.79
CA MET A 94 -2.97 -11.03 7.16
C MET A 94 -3.62 -12.42 7.18
N THR A 95 -4.87 -12.50 7.60
CA THR A 95 -5.63 -13.75 7.63
C THR A 95 -6.97 -13.61 6.92
N GLU A 96 -7.26 -14.52 6.00
CA GLU A 96 -8.55 -14.67 5.34
C GLU A 96 -9.47 -15.48 6.24
N ALA A 97 -10.35 -14.83 7.00
CA ALA A 97 -11.33 -15.56 7.82
C ALA A 97 -12.45 -14.66 8.35
N VAL A 98 -13.53 -14.53 7.59
CA VAL A 98 -14.85 -14.33 8.20
C VAL A 98 -15.81 -15.33 7.54
N PRO A 99 -16.30 -16.36 8.26
CA PRO A 99 -17.20 -17.40 7.71
C PRO A 99 -18.51 -16.86 7.10
N LYS A 100 -18.74 -15.55 7.13
CA LYS A 100 -19.92 -14.84 6.66
C LYS A 100 -19.60 -13.67 5.70
N GLU A 101 -18.32 -13.33 5.49
CA GLU A 101 -17.89 -12.25 4.59
C GLU A 101 -16.65 -12.71 3.78
N PRO A 102 -16.85 -13.31 2.59
CA PRO A 102 -15.76 -13.94 1.83
C PRO A 102 -14.74 -12.95 1.24
N LEU A 103 -15.05 -11.65 1.25
CA LEU A 103 -14.15 -10.58 0.79
C LEU A 103 -13.47 -9.83 1.96
N ALA A 104 -13.64 -10.31 3.19
CA ALA A 104 -13.05 -9.69 4.37
C ALA A 104 -11.75 -10.39 4.77
N PHE A 105 -10.76 -9.58 5.17
CA PHE A 105 -9.50 -10.05 5.75
C PHE A 105 -9.26 -9.35 7.09
N THR A 106 -8.47 -9.99 7.94
CA THR A 106 -8.05 -9.41 9.22
C THR A 106 -6.56 -9.14 9.19
N ILE A 107 -6.15 -7.97 9.70
CA ILE A 107 -4.75 -7.61 9.94
C ILE A 107 -4.48 -7.76 11.42
N ILE A 108 -3.50 -8.59 11.76
CA ILE A 108 -3.02 -8.81 13.14
C ILE A 108 -1.64 -8.17 13.25
N ARG A 109 -1.44 -7.28 14.23
CA ARG A 109 -0.14 -6.68 14.53
C ARG A 109 0.58 -7.49 15.62
N PHE A 110 1.86 -7.75 15.46
CA PHE A 110 2.61 -8.52 16.48
C PHE A 110 2.96 -7.67 17.72
N ASP A 111 3.05 -6.35 17.60
CA ASP A 111 3.31 -5.45 18.74
C ASP A 111 2.14 -5.26 19.71
N ASN A 112 0.94 -5.69 19.32
CA ASN A 112 -0.27 -5.61 20.14
C ASN A 112 -0.60 -6.92 20.87
N GLN A 113 0.30 -7.92 20.79
CA GLN A 113 0.22 -9.10 21.65
C GLN A 113 0.77 -8.69 23.02
N LYS A 114 -0.10 -8.59 24.03
CA LYS A 114 0.34 -8.62 25.43
C LYS A 114 1.19 -9.88 25.59
N ILE A 115 2.50 -9.70 25.70
CA ILE A 115 3.42 -10.80 25.92
C ILE A 115 3.18 -11.25 27.37
N ASP A 116 2.34 -12.25 27.54
CA ASP A 116 2.16 -12.94 28.82
C ASP A 116 3.19 -14.08 28.86
N TYR A 117 4.24 -13.91 29.66
CA TYR A 117 5.13 -15.01 30.00
C TYR A 117 4.53 -15.73 31.22
N SER A 118 4.01 -16.95 31.01
CA SER A 118 3.65 -17.88 32.09
C SER A 118 4.67 -19.02 32.19
#